data_AF-A0A1R1MCN2-F1
#
_entry.id   AF-A0A1R1MCN2-F1
#
_cell.length_a   1.000
_cell.length_b   1.000
_cell.length_c   1.000
_cell.angle_alpha   90.00
_cell.angle_beta   90.00
_cell.angle_gamma   90.00
#
_symmetry.space_group_name_H-M   'P 1'
#
loop_
_entity.id
_entity.type
_entity.pdbx_description
1 polymer ?
#
loop_
_entity_poly.entity_id
_entity_poly.type
_entity_poly.pdbx_seq_one_letter_code
_entity_poly.pdbx_strand_id
1 'polypeptide(L)'
;MPAVPPTSQSSRKDQDTFVHTGLSRLMVITRFSQMTADGAQLAHHFGIHGKPLDTYDLVRSVRYLKLKSRSVNVRFQQFEKIALPAITQDK
;
A
#
# COMPACT_ATOMS: atom_id res chain seq x y z
N MET A 1 0.93 -33.44 -38.91
CA MET A 1 1.26 -32.48 -37.85
C MET A 1 -0.05 -32.07 -37.18
N PRO A 2 -0.32 -32.45 -35.91
CA PRO A 2 -1.55 -32.06 -35.22
C PRO A 2 -1.39 -30.71 -34.49
N ALA A 3 -2.47 -29.93 -34.51
CA ALA A 3 -2.66 -28.69 -33.79
C ALA A 3 -3.14 -28.96 -32.34
N VAL A 4 -2.54 -28.26 -31.38
CA VAL A 4 -3.11 -28.01 -30.06
C VAL A 4 -2.63 -26.63 -29.60
N PRO A 5 -3.53 -25.70 -29.24
CA PRO A 5 -3.16 -24.38 -28.73
C PRO A 5 -2.68 -24.52 -27.27
N PRO A 6 -1.56 -23.91 -26.86
CA PRO A 6 -1.30 -23.73 -25.45
C PRO A 6 -2.35 -22.75 -24.92
N THR A 7 -3.20 -23.27 -24.04
CA THR A 7 -4.12 -22.49 -23.20
C THR A 7 -3.27 -21.53 -22.38
N SER A 8 -3.32 -20.22 -22.68
CA SER A 8 -2.76 -19.16 -21.84
C SER A 8 -3.56 -19.05 -20.54
N GLN A 9 -3.48 -20.08 -19.70
CA GLN A 9 -3.89 -20.00 -18.32
C GLN A 9 -2.84 -19.22 -17.54
N SER A 10 -3.34 -18.25 -16.78
CA SER A 10 -2.69 -17.69 -15.61
C SER A 10 -1.64 -16.60 -15.84
N SER A 11 -2.07 -15.48 -16.43
CA SER A 11 -1.59 -14.15 -15.99
C SER A 11 -2.03 -13.89 -14.54
N ARG A 12 -1.47 -14.62 -13.58
CA ARG A 12 -1.51 -14.30 -12.15
C ARG A 12 -0.10 -14.53 -11.63
N LYS A 13 0.49 -13.48 -11.05
CA LYS A 13 1.81 -13.40 -10.40
C LYS A 13 2.96 -13.09 -11.35
N ASP A 14 3.33 -11.80 -11.40
CA ASP A 14 4.74 -11.34 -11.31
C ASP A 14 4.85 -9.80 -11.18
N GLN A 15 3.91 -9.14 -10.47
CA GLN A 15 4.09 -7.73 -10.04
C GLN A 15 4.43 -7.62 -8.56
N ASP A 16 4.95 -8.70 -7.97
CA ASP A 16 5.07 -8.90 -6.52
C ASP A 16 6.56 -8.97 -6.11
N THR A 17 7.39 -7.97 -6.48
CA THR A 17 8.74 -7.89 -5.88
C THR A 17 9.39 -6.50 -5.86
N PHE A 18 8.81 -5.47 -6.47
CA PHE A 18 9.11 -4.09 -6.07
C PHE A 18 8.09 -3.66 -5.02
N VAL A 19 8.18 -4.35 -3.88
CA VAL A 19 7.36 -4.09 -2.70
C VAL A 19 7.78 -2.72 -2.16
N HIS A 20 7.13 -1.66 -2.64
CA HIS A 20 7.30 -0.33 -2.07
C HIS A 20 6.94 -0.42 -0.59
N THR A 21 7.93 -0.31 0.29
CA THR A 21 7.80 -0.53 1.74
C THR A 21 6.62 0.27 2.35
N GLY A 22 6.33 1.46 1.81
CA GLY A 22 5.17 2.27 2.22
C GLY A 22 3.82 1.64 1.87
N LEU A 23 3.67 1.11 0.66
CA LEU A 23 2.46 0.40 0.22
C LEU A 23 2.28 -0.90 1.02
N SER A 24 3.39 -1.60 1.26
CA SER A 24 3.54 -2.75 2.17
C SER A 24 2.81 -2.55 3.50
N ARG A 25 3.29 -1.56 4.22
CA ARG A 25 2.80 -1.19 5.56
C ARG A 25 1.35 -0.69 5.51
N LEU A 26 0.99 0.05 4.45
CA LEU A 26 -0.38 0.49 4.26
C LEU A 26 -1.34 -0.70 4.15
N MET A 27 -1.02 -1.70 3.32
CA MET A 27 -1.86 -2.89 3.17
C MET A 27 -2.09 -3.63 4.48
N VAL A 28 -1.09 -3.68 5.38
CA VAL A 28 -1.23 -4.28 6.71
C VAL A 28 -2.25 -3.51 7.56
N ILE A 29 -2.18 -2.18 7.58
CA ILE A 29 -3.13 -1.34 8.33
C ILE A 29 -4.53 -1.46 7.74
N THR A 30 -4.65 -1.47 6.42
CA THR A 30 -5.94 -1.58 5.76
C THR A 30 -6.61 -2.92 6.06
N ARG A 31 -5.82 -4.01 6.12
CA ARG A 31 -6.29 -5.33 6.58
C ARG A 31 -6.74 -5.31 8.04
N PHE A 32 -6.01 -4.60 8.92
CA PHE A 32 -6.40 -4.44 10.32
C PHE A 32 -7.75 -3.71 10.46
N SER A 33 -7.99 -2.70 9.62
CA SER A 33 -9.27 -2.00 9.55
C SER A 33 -10.39 -2.78 8.83
N GLN A 34 -10.20 -4.09 8.56
CA GLN A 34 -11.14 -4.97 7.86
C GLN A 34 -11.57 -4.48 6.47
N MET A 35 -10.76 -3.63 5.84
CA MET A 35 -11.04 -3.09 4.51
C MET A 35 -10.25 -3.85 3.44
N THR A 36 -10.92 -4.14 2.33
CA THR A 36 -10.30 -4.68 1.12
C THR A 36 -9.79 -3.52 0.28
N ALA A 37 -8.49 -3.26 0.35
CA ALA A 37 -7.81 -2.31 -0.53
C ALA A 37 -6.94 -3.05 -1.55
N ASP A 38 -7.01 -2.61 -2.80
CA ASP A 38 -6.19 -3.16 -3.86
C ASP A 38 -4.88 -2.39 -3.97
N GLY A 39 -3.79 -3.02 -3.53
CA GLY A 39 -2.45 -2.43 -3.54
C GLY A 39 -1.97 -2.07 -4.95
N ALA A 40 -2.34 -2.84 -5.97
CA ALA A 40 -1.96 -2.56 -7.34
C ALA A 40 -2.69 -1.31 -7.88
N GLN A 41 -3.97 -1.14 -7.53
CA GLN A 41 -4.74 0.07 -7.87
C GLN A 41 -4.16 1.31 -7.19
N LEU A 42 -3.75 1.22 -5.93
CA LEU A 42 -3.13 2.32 -5.20
C LEU A 42 -1.74 2.65 -5.76
N ALA A 43 -0.95 1.61 -6.10
CA ALA A 43 0.35 1.78 -6.74
C ALA A 43 0.24 2.44 -8.11
N HIS A 44 -0.78 2.11 -8.90
CA HIS A 44 -0.98 2.73 -10.21
C HIS A 44 -1.52 4.17 -10.11
N HIS A 45 -2.40 4.43 -9.14
CA HIS A 45 -3.04 5.74 -8.98
C HIS A 45 -2.18 6.77 -8.21
N PHE A 46 -1.32 6.31 -7.31
CA PHE A 46 -0.50 7.16 -6.45
C PHE A 46 1.01 6.90 -6.55
N GLY A 47 1.42 5.81 -7.19
CA GLY A 47 2.84 5.54 -7.45
C GLY A 47 3.30 6.26 -8.72
N ILE A 48 4.38 7.02 -8.59
CA ILE A 48 5.13 7.55 -9.73
C ILE A 48 6.15 6.47 -10.10
N HIS A 49 6.18 6.05 -11.38
CA HIS A 49 7.12 5.03 -11.85
C HIS A 49 8.54 5.29 -11.35
N GLY A 50 9.06 4.38 -10.50
CA GLY A 50 10.42 4.42 -9.97
C GLY A 50 10.63 5.21 -8.68
N LYS A 51 9.59 5.79 -8.05
CA LYS A 51 9.70 6.46 -6.74
C LYS A 51 8.88 5.75 -5.64
N PRO A 52 9.40 5.68 -4.41
CA PRO A 52 8.59 5.29 -3.26
C PRO A 52 7.44 6.28 -3.06
N LEU A 53 6.26 5.80 -2.65
CA LEU A 53 5.13 6.67 -2.29
C LEU A 53 5.57 7.64 -1.20
N ASP A 54 5.35 8.94 -1.43
CA ASP A 54 5.60 9.97 -0.43
C ASP A 54 4.60 9.85 0.72
N THR A 55 4.90 10.48 1.86
CA THR A 55 3.99 10.53 3.00
C THR A 55 2.64 11.12 2.59
N TYR A 56 2.65 12.12 1.71
CA TYR A 56 1.42 12.74 1.21
C TYR A 56 0.59 11.77 0.34
N ASP A 57 1.23 11.05 -0.58
CA ASP A 57 0.58 10.06 -1.43
C ASP A 57 0.01 8.90 -0.62
N LEU A 58 0.71 8.49 0.45
CA LEU A 58 0.25 7.45 1.36
C LEU A 58 -1.02 7.90 2.11
N VAL A 59 -1.03 9.11 2.67
CA VAL A 59 -2.22 9.66 3.35
C VAL A 59 -3.38 9.81 2.36
N ARG A 60 -3.11 10.27 1.12
CA ARG A 60 -4.13 10.44 0.07
C ARG A 60 -4.72 9.11 -0.37
N SER A 61 -3.88 8.08 -0.51
CA SER A 61 -4.27 6.68 -0.78
C SER A 61 -5.26 6.16 0.27
N VAL A 62 -4.96 6.40 1.56
CA VAL A 62 -5.81 5.98 2.67
C VAL A 62 -7.15 6.74 2.68
N ARG A 63 -7.12 8.05 2.41
CA ARG A 63 -8.34 8.86 2.32
C ARG A 63 -9.23 8.44 1.16
N TYR A 64 -8.63 8.04 0.04
CA TYR A 64 -9.35 7.49 -1.10
C TYR A 64 -10.11 6.20 -0.72
N LEU A 65 -9.53 5.40 0.16
CA LEU A 65 -10.14 4.21 0.76
C LEU A 65 -11.18 4.54 1.86
N LYS A 66 -11.53 5.82 2.06
CA LYS A 66 -12.45 6.30 3.12
C LYS A 66 -11.99 5.99 4.56
N LEU A 67 -10.70 5.72 4.75
CA LEU A 67 -10.10 5.54 6.07
C LEU A 67 -9.65 6.89 6.65
N LYS A 68 -9.82 7.07 7.96
CA LYS A 68 -9.33 8.26 8.67
C LYS A 68 -7.81 8.17 8.82
N SER A 69 -7.08 8.99 8.06
CA SER A 69 -5.62 9.09 8.15
C SER A 69 -5.15 10.53 8.33
N ARG A 70 -4.09 10.67 9.13
CA ARG A 70 -3.43 11.94 9.40
C ARG A 70 -1.92 11.72 9.50
N SER A 71 -1.16 12.54 8.79
CA SER A 71 0.27 12.68 9.06
C SER A 71 0.45 13.62 10.25
N VAL A 72 1.16 13.16 11.27
CA VAL A 72 1.48 13.94 12.47
C VAL A 72 2.95 13.74 12.79
N ASN A 73 3.65 14.84 13.11
CA ASN A 73 4.99 14.76 13.68
C ASN A 73 4.83 14.70 15.20
N VAL A 74 5.15 13.56 15.80
CA VAL A 74 5.04 13.33 17.24
C VAL A 74 6.37 12.86 17.77
N ARG A 75 6.72 13.29 18.99
CA ARG A 75 7.91 12.77 19.67
C ARG A 75 7.61 11.37 20.19
N PHE A 76 8.65 10.56 20.42
CA PHE A 76 8.52 9.19 20.92
C PHE A 76 7.64 9.09 22.19
N GLN A 77 7.72 10.08 23.09
CA GLN A 77 6.92 10.17 24.32
C GLN A 77 5.40 10.34 24.08
N GLN A 78 4.99 10.79 22.91
CA GLN A 78 3.57 10.96 22.55
C GLN A 78 3.01 9.73 21.84
N PHE A 79 3.84 8.72 21.57
CA PHE A 79 3.45 7.51 20.85
C PHE A 79 2.43 6.64 21.61
N GLU A 80 2.40 6.75 22.94
CA GLU A 80 1.38 6.08 23.77
C GLU A 80 -0.01 6.70 23.60
N LYS A 81 -0.10 7.94 23.13
CA LYS A 81 -1.35 8.71 22.99
C LYS A 81 -1.91 8.70 21.57
N ILE A 82 -1.20 8.13 20.60
CA ILE A 82 -1.68 8.04 19.22
C ILE A 82 -2.53 6.79 19.01
N ALA A 83 -3.49 6.88 18.09
CA ALA A 83 -4.27 5.73 17.66
C ALA A 83 -3.37 4.78 16.85
N LEU A 84 -3.19 3.56 17.37
CA LEU A 84 -2.51 2.47 16.68
C LEU A 84 -3.53 1.66 15.87
N PRO A 85 -3.12 1.04 14.75
CA PRO A 85 -1.78 0.96 14.17
C PRO A 85 -1.37 2.21 13.37
N ALA A 86 -0.10 2.62 13.47
CA ALA A 86 0.46 3.80 12.80
C ALA A 86 1.71 3.45 11.99
N ILE A 87 1.97 4.19 10.90
CA ILE A 87 3.21 4.10 10.11
C ILE A 87 4.13 5.24 10.56
N THR A 88 5.34 4.88 10.97
CA THR A 88 6.42 5.82 11.27
C THR A 88 7.46 5.82 10.15
N GLN A 89 8.08 6.98 9.96
CA GLN A 89 9.28 7.13 9.13
C GLN A 89 10.39 7.61 10.05
N ASP A 90 11.44 6.79 10.15
CA ASP A 90 12.70 7.18 10.78
C ASP A 90 13.50 8.04 9.77
N LYS A 91 14.20 9.07 10.25
CA LYS A 91 14.98 9.98 9.39
C LYS A 91 16.46 9.65 9.50
#